data_AF-A0A7J7JTP0-F1
#
_entry.id   AF-A0A7J7JTP0-F1
#
_cell.length_a   1.000
_cell.length_b   1.000
_cell.length_c   1.000
_cell.angle_alpha   90.00
_cell.angle_beta   90.00
_cell.angle_gamma   90.00
#
_symmetry.space_group_name_H-M   'P 1'
#
loop_
_entity.id
_entity.type
_entity.pdbx_description
1 polymer ?
#
loop_
_entity_poly.entity_id
_entity_poly.type
_entity_poly.pdbx_seq_one_letter_code
_entity_poly.pdbx_strand_id
1 'polypeptide(L)'
;MLVLCQFCCIVRCLQVYCQPDNVRHRMNGKVTLFVPGCDHAGIATQVVVKKRREENKTRHDLGRDKFVSRVWDWKNQKGDKIYHQLRKVGGSYDWDRTMFTMDEKSVKAVNEVFIRMHEKGVIYRANRLVNWSCTLNSAVSDVEVYCTV
;
A
#
# COMPACT_ATOMS: atom_id res chain seq x y z
N MET A 1 -1.53 -1.31 -10.40
CA MET A 1 -0.52 -1.90 -9.47
C MET A 1 -1.09 -1.76 -8.08
N LEU A 2 -1.52 -2.88 -7.44
CA LEU A 2 -1.89 -3.06 -6.01
C LEU A 2 -3.16 -3.90 -5.80
N VAL A 3 -3.08 -5.21 -6.10
CA VAL A 3 -3.97 -6.24 -5.53
C VAL A 3 -3.12 -7.34 -4.88
N LEU A 4 -2.06 -6.96 -4.17
CA LEU A 4 -1.12 -7.90 -3.50
C LEU A 4 -1.10 -7.74 -1.98
N CYS A 5 -2.13 -7.14 -1.39
CA CYS A 5 -2.20 -7.03 0.07
C CYS A 5 -2.41 -8.42 0.73
N GLN A 6 -2.96 -9.39 0.01
CA GLN A 6 -3.46 -10.65 0.59
C GLN A 6 -2.79 -11.95 0.12
N PHE A 7 -1.99 -11.92 -0.96
CA PHE A 7 -1.26 -13.12 -1.39
C PHE A 7 0.01 -13.34 -0.54
N CYS A 8 -0.19 -14.23 0.44
CA CYS A 8 0.71 -15.28 0.93
C CYS A 8 2.21 -14.98 1.03
N CYS A 9 2.71 -15.10 2.26
CA CYS A 9 4.09 -15.02 2.74
C CYS A 9 5.18 -15.55 1.78
N ILE A 10 4.89 -16.58 0.97
CA ILE A 10 5.86 -17.21 0.05
C ILE A 10 6.33 -16.26 -1.06
N VAL A 11 5.42 -15.51 -1.69
CA VAL A 11 5.79 -14.57 -2.78
C VAL A 11 6.63 -13.42 -2.23
N ARG A 12 6.32 -12.98 -1.01
CA ARG A 12 7.10 -11.97 -0.30
C ARG A 12 8.48 -12.49 0.08
N CYS A 13 8.59 -13.71 0.61
CA CYS A 13 9.89 -14.34 0.85
C CYS A 13 10.70 -14.42 -0.45
N LEU A 14 10.11 -14.90 -1.55
CA LEU A 14 10.78 -14.99 -2.84
C LEU A 14 11.29 -13.62 -3.32
N GLN A 15 10.49 -12.56 -3.20
CA GLN A 15 10.93 -11.22 -3.59
C GLN A 15 12.09 -10.70 -2.73
N VAL A 16 12.13 -11.04 -1.44
CA VAL A 16 13.29 -10.72 -0.57
C VAL A 16 14.51 -11.54 -0.96
N TYR A 17 14.34 -12.84 -1.22
CA TYR A 17 15.43 -13.72 -1.66
C TYR A 17 15.98 -13.36 -3.04
N CYS A 18 15.12 -12.88 -3.95
CA CYS A 18 15.48 -12.43 -5.29
C CYS A 18 16.02 -10.99 -5.32
N GLN A 19 16.16 -10.31 -4.17
CA GLN A 19 16.92 -9.05 -4.05
C GLN A 19 18.27 -9.24 -3.33
N PRO A 20 19.12 -10.24 -3.69
CA PRO A 20 20.42 -10.43 -3.05
C PRO A 20 21.41 -9.33 -3.45
N ASP A 21 21.08 -8.53 -4.48
CA ASP A 21 21.94 -7.48 -4.98
C ASP A 21 22.35 -6.50 -3.88
N ASN A 22 21.45 -6.09 -2.99
CA ASN A 22 21.80 -5.11 -1.96
C ASN A 22 22.88 -5.62 -0.99
N VAL A 23 22.86 -6.92 -0.66
CA VAL A 23 23.87 -7.57 0.18
C VAL A 23 25.17 -7.76 -0.61
N ARG A 24 25.08 -8.26 -1.85
CA ARG A 24 26.23 -8.46 -2.74
C ARG A 24 26.98 -7.16 -3.02
N HIS A 25 26.25 -6.07 -3.28
CA HIS A 25 26.82 -4.75 -3.52
C HIS A 25 27.51 -4.21 -2.25
N ARG A 26 26.96 -4.47 -1.06
CA ARG A 26 27.60 -4.14 0.22
C ARG A 26 28.91 -4.91 0.42
N MET A 27 28.91 -6.20 0.11
CA MET A 27 30.11 -7.04 0.17
C MET A 27 31.20 -6.57 -0.81
N ASN A 28 30.79 -5.99 -1.94
CA ASN A 28 31.70 -5.39 -2.92
C ASN A 28 32.15 -3.95 -2.56
N GLY A 29 31.96 -3.52 -1.31
CA GLY A 29 32.38 -2.20 -0.84
C GLY A 29 31.52 -1.02 -1.33
N LYS A 30 30.37 -1.29 -1.96
CA LYS A 30 29.44 -0.23 -2.38
C LYS A 30 28.53 0.17 -1.22
N VAL A 31 28.23 1.46 -1.12
CA VAL A 31 27.25 1.98 -0.16
C VAL A 31 25.85 1.55 -0.62
N THR A 32 25.19 0.71 0.17
CA THR A 32 23.83 0.22 -0.12
C THR A 32 22.88 0.55 1.01
N LEU A 33 21.76 1.20 0.66
CA LEU A 33 20.67 1.51 1.57
C LEU A 33 19.45 0.69 1.18
N PHE A 34 18.90 -0.07 2.13
CA PHE A 34 17.69 -0.85 1.90
C PHE A 34 16.66 -0.54 2.97
N VAL A 35 15.67 0.29 2.59
CA VAL A 35 14.63 0.75 3.50
C VAL A 35 13.36 -0.06 3.25
N PRO A 36 12.83 -0.76 4.27
CA PRO A 36 11.55 -1.45 4.15
C PRO A 36 10.40 -0.45 4.25
N GLY A 37 9.39 -0.65 3.40
CA GLY A 37 8.17 0.15 3.39
C GLY A 37 6.91 -0.70 3.47
N CYS A 38 5.84 -0.14 4.01
CA CYS A 38 4.52 -0.75 4.00
C CYS A 38 3.52 0.16 3.28
N ASP A 39 2.59 -0.43 2.55
CA ASP A 39 1.55 0.29 1.82
C ASP A 39 0.20 0.15 2.52
N HIS A 40 -0.53 1.25 2.61
CA HIS A 40 -1.90 1.34 3.07
C HIS A 40 -2.91 0.63 2.16
N ALA A 41 -2.59 0.44 0.87
CA ALA A 41 -3.37 -0.32 -0.09
C ALA A 41 -4.88 0.04 -0.11
N GLY A 42 -5.18 1.33 -0.32
CA GLY A 42 -6.52 1.95 -0.18
C GLY A 42 -7.72 1.04 -0.44
N ILE A 43 -8.02 0.71 -1.71
CA ILE A 43 -9.19 -0.10 -2.09
C ILE A 43 -9.13 -1.52 -1.51
N ALA A 44 -7.95 -2.16 -1.55
CA ALA A 44 -7.78 -3.52 -1.06
C ALA A 44 -8.04 -3.62 0.46
N THR A 45 -7.50 -2.68 1.24
CA THR A 45 -7.72 -2.59 2.69
C THR A 45 -9.18 -2.32 3.01
N GLN A 46 -9.85 -1.45 2.23
CA GLN A 46 -11.29 -1.22 2.39
C GLN A 46 -12.11 -2.50 2.18
N VAL A 47 -11.79 -3.30 1.16
CA VAL A 47 -12.48 -4.57 0.90
C VAL A 47 -12.25 -5.56 2.03
N VAL A 48 -11.00 -5.70 2.52
CA VAL A 48 -10.68 -6.63 3.60
C VAL A 48 -11.33 -6.23 4.92
N VAL A 49 -11.33 -4.93 5.25
CA VAL A 49 -11.97 -4.41 6.47
C VAL A 49 -13.49 -4.53 6.37
N LYS A 50 -14.10 -4.37 5.18
CA LYS A 50 -15.52 -4.64 4.96
C LYS A 50 -15.86 -6.13 5.11
N LYS A 51 -15.05 -7.04 4.54
CA LYS A 51 -15.26 -8.49 4.61
C LYS A 51 -15.08 -9.08 6.01
N ARG A 52 -14.25 -8.45 6.85
CA ARG A 52 -14.01 -8.88 8.24
C ARG A 52 -15.05 -8.37 9.25
N ARG A 53 -16.10 -7.70 8.79
CA ARG A 53 -17.17 -7.28 9.69
C ARG A 53 -17.98 -8.49 10.15
N GLU A 54 -17.60 -9.00 11.32
CA GLU A 54 -18.40 -9.91 12.13
C GLU A 54 -19.69 -9.22 12.65
N GLU A 55 -19.73 -7.89 12.61
CA GLU A 55 -20.90 -7.07 12.93
C GLU A 55 -21.63 -6.66 11.64
N ASN A 56 -22.92 -6.99 11.51
CA ASN A 56 -23.84 -6.65 10.38
C ASN A 56 -24.05 -5.15 10.11
N LYS A 57 -23.09 -4.28 10.44
CA LYS A 57 -23.14 -2.83 10.21
C LYS A 57 -22.52 -2.53 8.85
N THR A 58 -23.05 -1.57 8.12
CA THR A 58 -22.52 -1.10 6.83
C THR A 58 -21.53 0.06 7.03
N ARG A 59 -20.77 0.42 5.98
CA ARG A 59 -19.80 1.55 6.04
C ARG A 59 -20.47 2.84 6.48
N HIS A 60 -21.69 3.06 6.02
CA HIS A 60 -22.46 4.27 6.27
C HIS A 60 -22.85 4.38 7.76
N ASP A 61 -23.06 3.25 8.43
CA ASP A 61 -23.51 3.23 9.83
C ASP A 61 -22.42 3.56 10.86
N LEU A 62 -21.14 3.43 10.52
CA LEU A 62 -20.03 3.74 11.44
C LEU A 62 -19.54 5.18 11.34
N GLY A 63 -19.85 5.88 10.26
CA GLY A 63 -19.23 7.18 9.96
C GLY A 63 -17.76 7.06 9.55
N ARG A 64 -17.20 8.19 9.10
CA ARG A 64 -15.84 8.26 8.53
C ARG A 64 -14.76 8.02 9.58
N ASP A 65 -14.86 8.67 10.73
CA ASP A 65 -13.78 8.69 11.72
C ASP A 65 -13.58 7.32 12.38
N LYS A 66 -14.67 6.64 12.76
CA LYS A 66 -14.60 5.28 13.31
C LYS A 66 -14.09 4.28 12.27
N PHE A 67 -14.42 4.47 10.99
CA PHE A 67 -13.89 3.64 9.92
C PHE A 67 -12.38 3.83 9.75
N VAL A 68 -11.90 5.08 9.77
CA VAL A 68 -10.47 5.39 9.69
C VAL A 68 -9.71 4.79 10.88
N SER A 69 -10.24 4.90 12.10
CA SER A 69 -9.65 4.26 13.29
C SER A 69 -9.49 2.75 13.09
N ARG A 70 -10.54 2.05 12.64
CA ARG A 70 -10.49 0.60 12.40
C ARG A 70 -9.48 0.20 11.33
N VAL A 71 -9.30 1.04 10.30
CA VAL A 71 -8.27 0.82 9.27
C VAL A 71 -6.87 0.93 9.87
N TRP A 72 -6.65 1.90 10.76
CA TRP A 72 -5.38 2.05 11.48
C TRP A 72 -5.11 0.87 12.43
N ASP A 73 -6.12 0.41 13.16
CA ASP A 73 -5.99 -0.76 14.04
C ASP A 73 -5.61 -2.01 13.24
N TRP A 74 -6.29 -2.23 12.11
CA TRP A 74 -5.97 -3.33 11.20
C TRP A 74 -4.56 -3.22 10.63
N LYS A 75 -4.13 -2.00 10.25
CA LYS A 75 -2.78 -1.73 9.77
C LYS A 75 -1.74 -2.08 10.82
N ASN A 76 -1.95 -1.70 12.08
CA ASN A 76 -0.97 -1.98 13.14
C ASN A 76 -0.83 -3.50 13.35
N GLN A 77 -1.96 -4.21 13.47
CA GLN A 77 -1.96 -5.66 13.63
C GLN A 77 -1.30 -6.44 12.47
N LYS A 78 -1.43 -5.95 11.23
CA LYS A 78 -0.85 -6.60 10.04
C LYS A 78 0.56 -6.12 9.73
N GLY A 79 0.83 -4.84 9.90
CA GLY A 79 2.14 -4.22 9.69
C GLY A 79 3.21 -4.86 10.57
N ASP A 80 2.92 -5.05 11.86
CA ASP A 80 3.84 -5.68 12.79
C ASP A 80 4.17 -7.12 12.38
N LYS A 81 3.16 -7.86 11.91
CA LYS A 81 3.36 -9.23 11.39
C LYS A 81 4.24 -9.24 10.15
N ILE A 82 4.06 -8.29 9.23
CA ILE A 82 4.87 -8.17 8.01
C ILE A 82 6.33 -7.86 8.37
N TYR A 83 6.56 -6.89 9.26
CA TYR A 83 7.92 -6.56 9.70
C TYR A 83 8.58 -7.72 10.45
N HIS A 84 7.84 -8.44 11.29
CA HIS A 84 8.36 -9.63 11.96
C HIS A 84 8.78 -10.73 10.99
N GLN A 85 7.98 -10.96 9.94
CA GLN A 85 8.32 -11.91 8.88
C GLN A 85 9.59 -11.49 8.13
N LEU A 86 9.70 -10.21 7.76
CA LEU A 86 10.88 -9.67 7.09
C LEU A 86 12.15 -9.79 7.96
N ARG A 87 12.05 -9.57 9.28
CA ARG A 87 13.14 -9.80 10.23
C ARG A 87 13.56 -11.27 10.28
N LYS A 88 12.61 -12.21 10.29
CA LYS A 88 12.87 -13.65 10.31
C LYS A 88 13.56 -14.16 9.04
N VAL A 89 13.26 -13.57 7.89
CA VAL A 89 13.90 -13.92 6.61
C VAL A 89 15.37 -13.45 6.57
N GLY A 90 15.78 -12.58 7.49
CA GLY A 90 17.20 -12.22 7.68
C GLY A 90 17.73 -11.21 6.67
N GLY A 91 16.86 -10.41 6.04
CA GLY A 91 17.31 -9.34 5.14
C GLY A 91 17.99 -8.19 5.89
N SER A 92 19.02 -7.60 5.26
CA SER A 92 19.80 -6.48 5.82
C SER A 92 19.10 -5.12 5.64
N TYR A 93 17.95 -4.95 6.27
CA TYR A 93 17.13 -3.74 6.20
C TYR A 93 17.57 -2.67 7.21
N ASP A 94 17.42 -1.40 6.83
CA ASP A 94 17.46 -0.26 7.73
C ASP A 94 16.07 -0.04 8.34
N TRP A 95 15.89 -0.48 9.59
CA TRP A 95 14.61 -0.42 10.29
C TRP A 95 14.27 0.96 10.84
N ASP A 96 15.29 1.80 11.06
CA ASP A 96 15.12 3.14 11.65
C ASP A 96 14.45 4.09 10.63
N ARG A 97 14.63 3.80 9.34
CA ARG A 97 14.06 4.58 8.23
C ARG A 97 12.78 3.99 7.66
N THR A 98 12.13 3.04 8.35
CA THR A 98 10.88 2.44 7.88
C THR A 98 9.85 3.50 7.48
N MET A 99 9.19 3.28 6.34
CA MET A 99 8.20 4.23 5.81
C MET A 99 6.85 3.58 5.58
N PHE A 100 5.79 4.29 5.94
CA PHE A 100 4.43 3.95 5.58
C PHE A 100 3.82 5.03 4.66
N THR A 101 3.00 4.61 3.71
CA THR A 101 2.47 5.51 2.67
C THR A 101 1.56 6.62 3.21
N MET A 102 0.96 6.44 4.38
CA MET A 102 0.14 7.46 5.04
C MET A 102 0.90 8.26 6.12
N ASP A 103 2.21 8.05 6.28
CA ASP A 103 3.01 8.88 7.17
C ASP A 103 3.09 10.32 6.65
N GLU A 104 3.24 11.28 7.56
CA GLU A 104 3.26 12.71 7.22
C GLU A 104 4.28 13.06 6.12
N LYS A 105 5.46 12.43 6.16
CA LYS A 105 6.51 12.64 5.15
C LYS A 105 6.06 12.18 3.76
N SER A 106 5.44 11.00 3.68
CA SER A 106 4.89 10.44 2.44
C SER A 106 3.75 11.29 1.89
N VAL A 107 2.84 11.73 2.76
CA VAL A 107 1.70 12.58 2.38
C VAL A 107 2.17 13.92 1.84
N LYS A 108 3.17 14.56 2.49
CA LYS A 108 3.77 15.81 2.00
C LYS A 108 4.38 15.63 0.60
N ALA A 109 5.12 14.55 0.37
CA ALA A 109 5.72 14.25 -0.92
C ALA A 109 4.67 14.03 -2.03
N VAL A 110 3.59 13.31 -1.73
CA VAL A 110 2.50 13.09 -2.69
C VAL A 110 1.79 14.41 -3.04
N ASN A 111 1.51 15.24 -2.03
CA ASN A 111 0.88 16.55 -2.24
C ASN A 111 1.76 17.48 -3.09
N GLU A 112 3.07 17.54 -2.81
CA GLU A 112 4.02 18.33 -3.60
C GLU A 112 4.02 17.88 -5.07
N VAL A 113 4.13 16.58 -5.33
CA VAL A 113 4.13 16.04 -6.69
C VAL A 113 2.82 16.33 -7.40
N PHE A 114 1.68 16.19 -6.73
CA PHE A 114 0.37 16.50 -7.28
C PHE A 114 0.24 17.97 -7.68
N ILE A 115 0.61 18.89 -6.78
CA ILE A 115 0.58 20.34 -7.04
C ILE A 115 1.48 20.67 -8.23
N ARG A 116 2.72 20.19 -8.23
CA ARG A 116 3.68 20.44 -9.30
C ARG A 116 3.22 19.90 -10.66
N MET A 117 2.58 18.72 -10.69
CA MET A 117 2.04 18.15 -11.93
C MET A 117 0.78 18.89 -12.42
N HIS A 118 -0.03 19.41 -11.50
CA HIS A 118 -1.17 20.26 -11.82
C HIS A 118 -0.73 21.63 -12.38
N GLU A 119 0.25 22.28 -11.74
CA GLU A 119 0.83 23.55 -12.21
C GLU A 119 1.47 23.43 -13.60
N LYS A 120 2.06 22.26 -13.92
CA LYS A 120 2.60 21.95 -15.25
C LYS A 120 1.52 21.64 -16.30
N GLY A 121 0.25 21.60 -15.93
CA GLY A 121 -0.87 21.26 -16.82
C GLY A 121 -0.96 19.78 -17.21
N VAL A 122 -0.20 18.89 -16.55
CA VAL A 122 -0.25 17.43 -16.80
C VAL A 122 -1.48 16.81 -16.15
N ILE A 123 -1.82 17.26 -14.94
CA ILE A 123 -3.03 16.86 -14.23
C ILE A 123 -4.10 17.93 -14.45
N TYR A 124 -5.28 17.50 -14.88
CA TYR A 124 -6.44 18.36 -15.07
C TYR A 124 -7.72 17.61 -14.67
N ARG A 125 -8.80 18.37 -14.45
CA ARG A 125 -10.13 17.82 -14.17
C ARG A 125 -11.01 17.99 -15.41
N ALA A 126 -11.54 16.89 -15.93
CA ALA A 126 -12.51 16.89 -17.02
C ALA A 126 -13.55 15.79 -16.83
N ASN A 127 -14.70 15.93 -17.47
CA ASN A 127 -15.72 14.88 -17.51
C ASN A 127 -15.38 13.91 -18.63
N ARG A 128 -15.08 12.65 -18.27
CA ARG A 128 -14.83 11.56 -19.20
C ARG A 128 -15.54 10.30 -18.72
N LEU A 129 -15.74 9.35 -19.64
CA LEU A 129 -16.17 8.01 -19.27
C LEU A 129 -15.06 7.37 -18.41
N VAL A 130 -15.46 6.79 -17.27
CA VAL A 130 -14.55 6.14 -16.33
C VAL A 130 -15.07 4.75 -16.00
N ASN A 131 -14.17 3.83 -15.66
CA ASN A 131 -14.58 2.53 -15.14
C ASN A 131 -15.15 2.74 -13.74
N TRP A 132 -16.44 2.42 -13.56
CA TRP A 132 -17.14 2.57 -12.29
C TRP A 132 -17.45 1.20 -11.68
N SER A 133 -17.08 0.99 -10.42
CA SER A 133 -17.43 -0.22 -9.67
C SER A 133 -18.62 0.03 -8.75
N CYS A 134 -19.76 -0.63 -9.03
CA CYS A 134 -20.96 -0.56 -8.20
C CYS A 134 -20.76 -1.15 -6.78
N THR A 135 -19.85 -2.12 -6.64
CA THR A 135 -19.58 -2.76 -5.34
C THR A 135 -18.75 -1.86 -4.42
N LEU A 136 -17.80 -1.11 -5.00
CA LEU A 136 -16.92 -0.23 -4.26
C LEU A 136 -17.49 1.19 -4.12
N ASN A 137 -18.44 1.56 -4.99
CA ASN A 137 -18.95 2.91 -5.17
C ASN A 137 -17.80 3.92 -5.42
N SER A 138 -16.91 3.56 -6.33
CA SER A 138 -15.73 4.36 -6.70
C SER A 138 -15.34 4.13 -8.16
N ALA A 139 -14.72 5.13 -8.75
CA ALA A 139 -14.00 4.99 -10.02
C ALA A 139 -12.73 4.16 -9.81
N VAL A 140 -12.35 3.40 -10.85
CA VAL A 140 -11.23 2.44 -10.85
C VAL A 140 -10.38 2.71 -12.10
N SER A 141 -9.05 2.57 -11.98
CA SER A 141 -8.13 2.78 -13.11
C SER A 141 -8.13 1.61 -14.09
N ASP A 142 -7.76 1.84 -15.35
CA ASP A 142 -7.73 0.77 -16.38
C ASP A 142 -6.81 -0.39 -15.97
N VAL A 143 -5.70 -0.11 -15.28
CA VAL A 143 -4.73 -1.13 -14.80
C VAL A 143 -5.30 -2.01 -13.68
N GLU A 144 -6.37 -1.58 -13.02
CA GLU A 144 -7.05 -2.34 -11.96
C GLU A 144 -8.23 -3.16 -12.50
N VAL A 145 -8.61 -2.97 -13.77
CA VAL A 145 -9.67 -3.72 -14.43
C VAL A 145 -9.03 -4.86 -15.22
N TYR A 146 -9.33 -6.09 -14.82
CA TYR A 146 -8.96 -7.28 -15.58
C TYR A 146 -10.19 -7.79 -16.32
N CYS A 147 -10.14 -7.79 -17.65
CA CYS A 147 -11.15 -8.46 -18.47
C CYS A 147 -10.77 -9.94 -18.54
N THR A 148 -11.55 -10.81 -17.91
CA THR A 148 -11.53 -12.24 -18.22
C THR A 148 -12.35 -12.44 -19.49
N VAL A 149 -11.65 -12.64 -20.60
CA VAL A 149 -12.22 -13.17 -21.85
C VAL A 149 -12.35 -14.68 -21.75
#